data_AF-A0A847QTI5-F1
#
_entry.id   AF-A0A847QTI5-F1
#
_cell.length_a   1.000
_cell.length_b   1.000
_cell.length_c   1.000
_cell.angle_alpha   90.00
_cell.angle_beta   90.00
_cell.angle_gamma   90.00
#
_symmetry.space_group_name_H-M   'P 1'
#
loop_
_entity.id
_entity.type
_entity.pdbx_description
1 polymer ?
#
loop_
_entity_poly.entity_id
_entity_poly.type
_entity_poly.pdbx_seq_one_letter_code
_entity_poly.pdbx_strand_id
1 'polypeptide(L)'
;IEGIVKENLLKRAKRIHEVYIEQVKESMKEKGTANLAGWESLSAFKRYSNISQADHIIIKLKLLGFDVKGDVLEQGLDENLINQIKAKIKSLGPKEIAVLSEIEHIRWNKYHYLYNWEYSPVRCDAERKHNCLKPFAELSAHDQKKDFSAYENLPEIIKVKQKRVINWKRFNKRFNNRKGVVRDALFYRG
;
A
#
# COMPACT_ATOMS: atom_id res chain seq x y z
N ILE A 1 -17.04 20.73 -5.52
CA ILE A 1 -16.70 19.39 -6.05
C ILE A 1 -15.31 19.05 -5.52
N GLU A 2 -15.24 18.63 -4.26
CA GLU A 2 -14.01 18.20 -3.61
C GLU A 2 -13.66 16.79 -4.09
N GLY A 3 -12.99 16.70 -5.24
CA GLY A 3 -12.27 15.50 -5.62
C GLY A 3 -11.06 15.35 -4.70
N ILE A 4 -11.26 14.89 -3.46
CA ILE A 4 -10.17 14.49 -2.57
C ILE A 4 -9.54 13.25 -3.21
N VAL A 5 -8.53 13.46 -4.05
CA VAL A 5 -7.61 12.40 -4.43
C VAL A 5 -7.05 11.85 -3.12
N LYS A 6 -7.46 10.65 -2.72
CA LYS A 6 -6.84 9.88 -1.64
C LYS A 6 -5.41 9.54 -2.09
N GLU A 7 -4.51 10.53 -2.07
CA GLU A 7 -3.14 10.46 -2.60
C GLU A 7 -2.41 9.26 -1.99
N ASN A 8 -2.65 8.98 -0.70
CA ASN A 8 -2.01 7.89 0.01
C ASN A 8 -2.67 6.54 -0.30
N LEU A 9 -3.97 6.48 -0.63
CA LEU A 9 -4.58 5.28 -1.22
C LEU A 9 -3.88 4.88 -2.52
N LEU A 10 -3.67 5.83 -3.44
CA LEU A 10 -2.98 5.54 -4.70
C LEU A 10 -1.52 5.14 -4.48
N LYS A 11 -0.81 5.79 -3.54
CA LYS A 11 0.57 5.39 -3.18
C LYS A 11 0.60 3.96 -2.64
N ARG A 12 -0.35 3.57 -1.80
CA ARG A 12 -0.46 2.19 -1.29
C ARG A 12 -0.74 1.19 -2.40
N ALA A 13 -1.62 1.53 -3.35
CA ALA A 13 -1.87 0.70 -4.53
C ALA A 13 -0.61 0.52 -5.41
N LYS A 14 0.17 1.59 -5.62
CA LYS A 14 1.47 1.51 -6.31
C LYS A 14 2.44 0.61 -5.55
N ARG A 15 2.56 0.78 -4.22
CA ARG A 15 3.46 -0.02 -3.39
C ARG A 15 3.09 -1.51 -3.40
N ILE A 16 1.80 -1.84 -3.40
CA ILE A 16 1.31 -3.21 -3.58
C ILE A 16 1.87 -3.84 -4.87
N HIS A 17 1.84 -3.11 -5.98
CA HIS A 17 2.38 -3.61 -7.25
C HIS A 17 3.90 -3.77 -7.22
N GLU A 18 4.60 -2.83 -6.58
CA GLU A 18 6.06 -2.90 -6.41
C GLU A 18 6.47 -4.11 -5.59
N VAL A 19 5.79 -4.38 -4.47
CA VAL A 19 6.02 -5.58 -3.63
C VAL A 19 5.79 -6.86 -4.43
N TYR A 20 4.73 -6.93 -5.24
CA TYR A 20 4.51 -8.06 -6.14
C TYR A 20 5.67 -8.26 -7.12
N ILE A 21 6.17 -7.18 -7.74
CA ILE A 21 7.34 -7.23 -8.63
C ILE A 21 8.58 -7.74 -7.89
N GLU A 22 8.83 -7.25 -6.67
CA GLU A 22 9.95 -7.67 -5.81
C GLU A 22 9.89 -9.17 -5.52
N GLN A 23 8.71 -9.68 -5.12
CA GLN A 23 8.49 -11.10 -4.84
C GLN A 23 8.68 -11.99 -6.06
N VAL A 24 8.15 -11.59 -7.22
CA VAL A 24 8.32 -12.35 -8.46
C VAL A 24 9.78 -12.37 -8.88
N LYS A 25 10.48 -11.23 -8.82
CA LYS A 25 11.91 -11.16 -9.13
C LYS A 25 12.73 -12.06 -8.22
N GLU A 26 12.45 -12.08 -6.92
CA GLU A 26 13.13 -12.97 -5.97
C GLU A 26 12.92 -14.44 -6.33
N SER A 27 11.68 -14.83 -6.67
CA SER A 27 11.36 -16.21 -7.08
C SER A 27 11.98 -16.63 -8.41
N MET A 28 12.39 -15.68 -9.26
CA MET A 28 12.91 -15.91 -10.60
C MET A 28 14.43 -15.68 -10.73
N LYS A 29 15.13 -15.30 -9.64
CA LYS A 29 16.59 -15.06 -9.65
C LYS A 29 17.40 -16.23 -10.26
N GLU A 30 16.88 -17.45 -10.19
CA GLU A 30 17.53 -18.66 -10.72
C GLU A 30 17.17 -18.98 -12.19
N LYS A 31 16.16 -18.31 -12.79
CA LYS A 31 15.60 -18.65 -14.12
C LYS A 31 15.68 -17.52 -15.17
N GLY A 32 16.40 -16.44 -14.87
CA GLY A 32 16.49 -15.25 -15.71
C GLY A 32 15.47 -14.17 -15.35
N THR A 33 15.78 -12.91 -15.66
CA THR A 33 14.98 -11.74 -15.27
C THR A 33 13.68 -11.65 -16.07
N ALA A 34 12.53 -11.80 -15.42
CA ALA A 34 11.25 -11.43 -16.02
C ALA A 34 11.15 -9.91 -16.20
N ASN A 35 10.86 -9.48 -17.44
CA ASN A 35 10.53 -8.08 -17.72
C ASN A 35 9.09 -7.80 -17.28
N LEU A 36 8.91 -7.44 -16.01
CA LEU A 36 7.61 -7.12 -15.43
C LEU A 36 7.25 -5.66 -15.70
N ALA A 37 6.04 -5.44 -16.24
CA ALA A 37 5.51 -4.11 -16.52
C ALA A 37 5.44 -3.24 -15.26
N GLY A 38 5.98 -2.02 -15.35
CA GLY A 38 5.84 -1.00 -14.31
C GLY A 38 4.39 -0.52 -14.17
N TRP A 39 4.10 0.23 -13.10
CA TRP A 39 2.75 0.71 -12.79
C TRP A 39 2.05 1.41 -13.95
N GLU A 40 2.76 2.29 -14.67
CA GLU A 40 2.19 3.09 -15.76
C GLU A 40 1.82 2.24 -16.99
N SER A 41 2.39 1.04 -17.11
CA SER A 41 2.10 0.09 -18.20
C SER A 41 1.01 -0.93 -17.82
N LEU A 42 0.44 -0.85 -16.62
CA LEU A 42 -0.65 -1.74 -16.20
C LEU A 42 -1.97 -1.36 -16.88
N SER A 43 -2.73 -2.38 -17.27
CA SER A 43 -4.13 -2.20 -17.65
C SER A 43 -4.93 -1.54 -16.52
N ALA A 44 -6.01 -0.85 -16.87
CA ALA A 44 -6.90 -0.25 -15.88
C ALA A 44 -7.39 -1.29 -14.87
N PHE A 45 -7.79 -2.48 -15.34
CA PHE A 45 -8.24 -3.58 -14.48
C PHE A 45 -7.20 -3.97 -13.40
N LYS A 46 -5.92 -4.08 -13.77
CA LYS A 46 -4.84 -4.41 -12.82
C LYS A 46 -4.59 -3.27 -11.82
N ARG A 47 -4.59 -2.02 -12.29
CA ARG A 47 -4.46 -0.84 -11.39
C ARG A 47 -5.60 -0.77 -10.39
N TYR A 48 -6.84 -0.96 -10.85
CA TYR A 48 -8.01 -0.97 -9.96
C TYR A 48 -8.04 -2.17 -9.02
N SER A 49 -7.46 -3.31 -9.39
CA SER A 49 -7.31 -4.45 -8.47
C SER A 49 -6.40 -4.07 -7.29
N ASN A 50 -5.28 -3.39 -7.57
CA ASN A 50 -4.36 -2.91 -6.54
C ASN A 50 -5.00 -1.81 -5.68
N ILE A 51 -5.80 -0.92 -6.29
CA ILE A 51 -6.56 0.10 -5.56
C ILE A 51 -7.60 -0.55 -4.64
N SER A 52 -8.34 -1.55 -5.13
CA SER A 52 -9.30 -2.30 -4.32
C SER A 52 -8.63 -3.00 -3.15
N GLN A 53 -7.44 -3.58 -3.34
CA GLN A 53 -6.67 -4.17 -2.25
C GLN A 53 -6.20 -3.13 -1.23
N ALA A 54 -5.77 -1.95 -1.70
CA ALA A 54 -5.34 -0.83 -0.85
C ALA A 54 -6.52 -0.24 -0.04
N ASP A 55 -7.71 -0.16 -0.62
CA ASP A 55 -8.91 0.35 0.05
C ASP A 55 -9.34 -0.59 1.19
N HIS A 56 -9.14 -1.90 1.02
CA HIS A 56 -9.44 -2.91 2.03
C HIS A 56 -8.43 -2.98 3.19
N ILE A 57 -7.38 -2.15 3.21
CA ILE A 57 -6.37 -2.13 4.28
C ILE A 57 -7.01 -1.88 5.65
N ILE A 58 -8.01 -1.00 5.73
CA ILE A 58 -8.70 -0.71 7.00
C ILE A 58 -9.38 -1.97 7.57
N ILE A 59 -9.95 -2.81 6.71
CA ILE A 59 -10.57 -4.07 7.12
C ILE A 59 -9.50 -5.06 7.57
N LYS A 60 -8.36 -5.13 6.87
CA LYS A 60 -7.22 -5.98 7.28
C LYS A 60 -6.70 -5.60 8.66
N LEU A 61 -6.57 -4.30 8.93
CA LEU A 61 -6.17 -3.81 10.26
C LEU A 61 -7.18 -4.24 11.33
N LYS A 62 -8.48 -4.11 11.05
CA LYS A 62 -9.54 -4.54 11.96
C LYS A 62 -9.51 -6.06 12.22
N LEU A 63 -9.30 -6.87 11.19
CA LEU A 63 -9.14 -8.33 11.31
C LEU A 63 -7.92 -8.73 12.15
N LEU A 64 -6.88 -7.88 12.17
CA LEU A 64 -5.71 -8.05 13.03
C LEU A 64 -5.91 -7.50 14.46
N GLY A 65 -7.07 -6.90 14.76
CA GLY A 65 -7.40 -6.33 16.07
C GLY A 65 -7.08 -4.83 16.23
N PHE A 66 -6.78 -4.12 15.14
CA PHE A 66 -6.48 -2.68 15.16
C PHE A 66 -7.65 -1.88 14.60
N ASP A 67 -8.27 -1.05 15.45
CA ASP A 67 -9.35 -0.14 15.04
C ASP A 67 -8.79 1.21 14.59
N VAL A 68 -8.41 1.29 13.32
CA VAL A 68 -7.83 2.49 12.70
C VAL A 68 -8.89 3.16 11.82
N LYS A 69 -9.15 4.45 12.04
CA LYS A 69 -10.07 5.22 11.18
C LYS A 69 -9.45 5.53 9.81
N GLY A 70 -10.29 5.68 8.79
CA GLY A 70 -9.83 5.88 7.41
C GLY A 70 -9.09 7.20 7.18
N ASP A 71 -9.48 8.26 7.89
CA ASP A 71 -8.79 9.55 7.88
C ASP A 71 -7.40 9.47 8.53
N VAL A 72 -7.26 8.72 9.62
CA VAL A 72 -5.97 8.43 10.26
C VAL A 72 -5.07 7.63 9.32
N LEU A 73 -5.60 6.58 8.69
CA LEU A 73 -4.86 5.80 7.70
C LEU A 73 -4.44 6.67 6.50
N GLU A 74 -5.27 7.61 6.08
CA GLU A 74 -4.93 8.53 5.00
C GLU A 74 -3.86 9.53 5.41
N GLN A 75 -3.81 10.01 6.66
CA GLN A 75 -2.72 10.86 7.17
C GLN A 75 -1.40 10.09 7.34
N GLY A 76 -1.48 8.78 7.54
CA GLY A 76 -0.36 7.89 7.77
C GLY A 76 -0.23 7.53 9.24
N LEU A 77 0.24 6.31 9.51
CA LEU A 77 0.37 5.77 10.86
C LEU A 77 1.76 6.07 11.43
N ASP A 78 1.83 6.24 12.76
CA ASP A 78 3.10 6.38 13.45
C ASP A 78 3.87 5.04 13.49
N GLU A 79 5.17 5.14 13.73
CA GLU A 79 6.08 3.99 13.69
C GLU A 79 5.82 2.97 14.79
N ASN A 80 5.31 3.41 15.96
CA ASN A 80 4.99 2.50 17.05
C ASN A 80 3.79 1.61 16.69
N LEU A 81 2.71 2.18 16.12
CA LEU A 81 1.58 1.39 15.64
C LEU A 81 1.98 0.44 14.50
N ILE A 82 2.81 0.89 13.55
CA ILE A 82 3.32 0.02 12.47
C ILE A 82 4.11 -1.16 13.05
N ASN A 83 4.94 -0.94 14.08
CA ASN A 83 5.69 -1.99 14.75
C ASN A 83 4.79 -2.99 15.49
N GLN A 84 3.70 -2.52 16.12
CA GLN A 84 2.70 -3.39 16.74
C GLN A 84 1.98 -4.27 15.70
N ILE A 85 1.58 -3.70 14.56
CA ILE A 85 0.98 -4.45 13.44
C ILE A 85 1.95 -5.53 12.95
N LYS A 86 3.22 -5.18 12.76
CA LYS A 86 4.28 -6.11 12.36
C LYS A 86 4.47 -7.23 13.38
N ALA A 87 4.46 -6.92 14.68
CA ALA A 87 4.56 -7.92 15.73
C ALA A 87 3.34 -8.85 15.76
N LYS A 88 2.12 -8.31 15.62
CA LYS A 88 0.89 -9.11 15.56
C LYS A 88 0.93 -10.08 14.39
N ILE A 89 1.29 -9.64 13.18
CA ILE A 89 1.40 -10.51 12.00
C ILE A 89 2.39 -11.65 12.24
N LYS A 90 3.56 -11.37 12.83
CA LYS A 90 4.57 -12.39 13.16
C LYS A 90 4.10 -13.41 14.21
N SER A 91 3.16 -13.02 15.07
CA SER A 91 2.63 -13.89 16.13
C SER A 91 1.48 -14.80 15.68
N LEU A 92 0.99 -14.65 14.45
CA LEU A 92 -0.17 -15.41 13.96
C LEU A 92 0.15 -16.90 13.84
N GLY A 93 -0.75 -17.72 14.35
CA GLY A 93 -0.69 -19.18 14.17
C GLY A 93 -1.15 -19.61 12.77
N PRO A 94 -0.86 -20.86 12.37
CA PRO A 94 -1.24 -21.38 11.05
C PRO A 94 -2.74 -21.29 10.74
N LYS A 95 -3.61 -21.49 11.75
CA LYS A 95 -5.06 -21.37 11.59
C LYS A 95 -5.50 -19.94 11.32
N GLU A 96 -4.95 -18.96 12.03
CA GLU A 96 -5.24 -17.54 11.78
C GLU A 96 -4.77 -17.13 10.39
N ILE A 97 -3.57 -17.58 9.98
CA ILE A 97 -3.03 -17.34 8.65
C ILE A 97 -3.97 -17.88 7.57
N ALA A 98 -4.44 -19.13 7.70
CA ALA A 98 -5.36 -19.74 6.74
C ALA A 98 -6.68 -18.96 6.61
N VAL A 99 -7.27 -18.54 7.74
CA VAL A 99 -8.51 -17.74 7.74
C VAL A 99 -8.29 -16.38 7.06
N LEU A 100 -7.20 -15.69 7.37
CA LEU A 100 -6.90 -14.39 6.77
C LEU A 100 -6.64 -14.51 5.26
N SER A 101 -5.93 -15.55 4.83
CA SER A 101 -5.71 -15.86 3.42
C SER A 101 -7.01 -16.13 2.68
N GLU A 102 -7.91 -16.93 3.25
CA GLU A 102 -9.22 -17.19 2.65
C GLU A 102 -10.05 -15.91 2.50
N ILE A 103 -10.03 -15.03 3.49
CA ILE A 103 -10.71 -13.73 3.40
C ILE A 103 -10.15 -12.87 2.27
N GLU A 104 -8.81 -12.81 2.11
CA GLU A 104 -8.19 -12.08 1.00
C GLU A 104 -8.51 -12.72 -0.36
N HIS A 105 -8.55 -14.05 -0.44
CA HIS A 105 -8.93 -14.77 -1.66
C HIS A 105 -10.38 -14.48 -2.03
N ILE A 106 -11.31 -14.50 -1.06
CA ILE A 106 -12.71 -14.12 -1.29
C ILE A 106 -12.81 -12.68 -1.77
N ARG A 107 -12.05 -11.74 -1.18
CA ARG A 107 -12.00 -10.34 -1.64
C ARG A 107 -11.50 -10.26 -3.09
N TRP A 108 -10.45 -10.99 -3.44
CA TRP A 108 -9.89 -11.03 -4.79
C TRP A 108 -10.88 -11.63 -5.81
N ASN A 109 -11.53 -12.74 -5.46
CA ASN A 109 -12.57 -13.38 -6.26
C ASN A 109 -13.74 -12.41 -6.53
N LYS A 110 -14.25 -11.76 -5.48
CA LYS A 110 -15.34 -10.76 -5.62
C LYS A 110 -14.97 -9.65 -6.60
N TYR A 111 -13.74 -9.12 -6.49
CA TYR A 111 -13.26 -8.12 -7.45
C TYR A 111 -13.27 -8.67 -8.89
N HIS A 112 -12.80 -9.90 -9.11
CA HIS A 112 -12.80 -10.50 -10.45
C HIS A 112 -14.23 -10.71 -11.00
N TYR A 113 -15.12 -11.28 -10.20
CA TYR A 113 -16.52 -11.51 -10.60
C TYR A 113 -17.25 -10.21 -10.93
N LEU A 114 -17.04 -9.14 -10.16
CA LEU A 114 -17.62 -7.81 -10.43
C LEU A 114 -17.18 -7.22 -11.77
N TYR A 115 -16.05 -7.68 -12.32
CA TYR A 115 -15.53 -7.26 -13.61
C TYR A 115 -15.70 -8.36 -14.68
N ASN A 116 -16.69 -9.23 -14.49
CA ASN A 116 -17.09 -10.30 -15.42
C ASN A 116 -15.94 -11.26 -15.73
N TRP A 117 -15.10 -11.56 -14.75
CA TRP A 117 -14.22 -12.71 -14.84
C TRP A 117 -14.95 -13.97 -14.40
N GLU A 118 -14.55 -15.09 -14.96
CA GLU A 118 -15.13 -16.39 -14.66
C GLU A 118 -14.06 -17.46 -14.42
N TYR A 119 -14.47 -18.50 -13.71
CA TYR A 119 -13.65 -19.67 -13.53
C TYR A 119 -13.39 -20.37 -14.87
N SER A 120 -12.15 -20.79 -15.05
CA SER A 120 -11.77 -21.72 -16.12
C SER A 120 -10.53 -22.48 -15.68
N PRO A 121 -10.43 -23.81 -15.92
CA PRO A 121 -9.23 -24.57 -15.57
C PRO A 121 -7.96 -24.03 -16.27
N VAL A 122 -8.13 -23.40 -17.43
CA VAL A 122 -7.06 -22.73 -18.18
C VAL A 122 -7.26 -21.22 -18.10
N ARG A 123 -6.21 -20.51 -17.64
CA ARG A 123 -6.21 -19.05 -17.55
C ARG A 123 -6.14 -18.42 -18.95
N CYS A 124 -7.03 -17.47 -19.22
CA CYS A 124 -7.02 -16.63 -20.41
C CYS A 124 -7.45 -15.21 -20.04
N ASP A 125 -6.49 -14.30 -19.83
CA ASP A 125 -6.78 -12.93 -19.39
C ASP A 125 -7.58 -12.14 -20.43
N ALA A 126 -7.38 -12.42 -21.73
CA ALA A 126 -8.10 -11.75 -22.82
C ALA A 126 -9.61 -12.06 -22.81
N GLU A 127 -9.97 -13.26 -22.38
CA GLU A 127 -11.36 -13.72 -22.20
C GLU A 127 -11.86 -13.58 -20.76
N ARG A 128 -11.06 -12.98 -19.86
CA ARG A 128 -11.37 -12.84 -18.42
C ARG A 128 -11.60 -14.18 -17.71
N LYS A 129 -10.82 -15.18 -18.06
CA LYS A 129 -10.85 -16.52 -17.48
C LYS A 129 -9.69 -16.75 -16.54
N HIS A 130 -9.93 -17.18 -15.31
CA HIS A 130 -8.87 -17.46 -14.34
C HIS A 130 -9.11 -18.75 -13.53
N ASN A 131 -8.08 -19.58 -13.45
CA ASN A 131 -8.05 -20.88 -12.77
C ASN A 131 -8.12 -20.84 -11.24
N CYS A 132 -7.98 -19.66 -10.64
CA CYS A 132 -8.03 -19.49 -9.19
C CYS A 132 -9.40 -18.99 -8.71
N LEU A 133 -10.34 -18.69 -9.62
CA LEU A 133 -11.70 -18.26 -9.28
C LEU A 133 -12.54 -19.45 -8.81
N LYS A 134 -12.14 -20.04 -7.69
CA LYS A 134 -12.73 -21.22 -7.05
C LYS A 134 -12.54 -21.13 -5.53
N PRO A 135 -13.17 -22.01 -4.73
CA PRO A 135 -13.00 -22.01 -3.27
C PRO A 135 -11.54 -22.08 -2.83
N PHE A 136 -11.20 -21.40 -1.73
CA PHE A 136 -9.83 -21.32 -1.21
C PHE A 136 -9.24 -22.71 -0.89
N ALA A 137 -10.07 -23.60 -0.35
CA ALA A 137 -9.70 -24.98 -0.03
C ALA A 137 -9.27 -25.82 -1.25
N GLU A 138 -9.65 -25.40 -2.47
CA GLU A 138 -9.31 -26.09 -3.72
C GLU A 138 -8.07 -25.51 -4.42
N LEU A 139 -7.46 -24.47 -3.86
CA LEU A 139 -6.22 -23.89 -4.38
C LEU A 139 -5.01 -24.79 -4.10
N SER A 140 -3.97 -24.62 -4.91
CA SER A 140 -2.66 -25.19 -4.60
C SER A 140 -2.07 -24.51 -3.36
N ALA A 141 -1.25 -25.22 -2.59
CA ALA A 141 -0.54 -24.61 -1.45
C ALA A 141 0.32 -23.40 -1.87
N HIS A 142 0.83 -23.42 -3.11
CA HIS A 142 1.55 -22.30 -3.69
C HIS A 142 0.66 -21.07 -3.89
N ASP A 143 -0.57 -21.23 -4.38
CA ASP A 143 -1.50 -20.12 -4.59
C ASP A 143 -2.06 -19.60 -3.27
N GLN A 144 -2.40 -20.47 -2.32
CA GLN A 144 -2.84 -20.06 -0.97
C GLN A 144 -1.80 -19.19 -0.25
N LYS A 145 -0.50 -19.48 -0.46
CA LYS A 145 0.59 -18.67 0.12
C LYS A 145 0.62 -17.25 -0.43
N LYS A 146 0.16 -17.03 -1.67
CA LYS A 146 0.11 -15.68 -2.28
C LYS A 146 -0.92 -14.81 -1.57
N ASP A 147 -2.05 -15.35 -1.13
CA ASP A 147 -3.09 -14.57 -0.47
C ASP A 147 -2.61 -13.95 0.86
N PHE A 148 -1.82 -14.71 1.65
CA PHE A 148 -1.28 -14.19 2.91
C PHE A 148 -0.31 -13.02 2.71
N SER A 149 0.32 -12.91 1.54
CA SER A 149 1.26 -11.82 1.26
C SER A 149 0.63 -10.42 1.42
N ALA A 150 -0.70 -10.33 1.25
CA ALA A 150 -1.45 -9.09 1.46
C ALA A 150 -1.45 -8.60 2.92
N TYR A 151 -1.26 -9.51 3.87
CA TYR A 151 -1.08 -9.21 5.30
C TYR A 151 0.39 -9.12 5.65
N GLU A 152 1.21 -10.05 5.17
CA GLU A 152 2.66 -10.08 5.44
C GLU A 152 3.35 -8.75 5.10
N ASN A 153 3.00 -8.17 3.95
CA ASN A 153 3.58 -6.92 3.47
C ASN A 153 2.82 -5.67 3.93
N LEU A 154 1.76 -5.82 4.73
CA LEU A 154 0.93 -4.71 5.18
C LEU A 154 1.75 -3.60 5.87
N PRO A 155 2.73 -3.89 6.77
CA PRO A 155 3.55 -2.85 7.39
C PRO A 155 4.34 -2.00 6.39
N GLU A 156 4.83 -2.60 5.30
CA GLU A 156 5.59 -1.90 4.27
C GLU A 156 4.67 -1.10 3.34
N ILE A 157 3.45 -1.59 3.09
CA ILE A 157 2.45 -0.90 2.28
C ILE A 157 1.91 0.33 3.00
N ILE A 158 1.56 0.22 4.29
CA ILE A 158 0.98 1.34 5.06
C ILE A 158 1.99 2.44 5.37
N LYS A 159 3.29 2.16 5.28
CA LYS A 159 4.37 3.12 5.50
C LYS A 159 4.41 4.13 4.35
N VAL A 160 3.62 5.18 4.46
CA VAL A 160 3.68 6.31 3.54
C VAL A 160 4.64 7.35 4.09
N LYS A 161 5.64 7.76 3.30
CA LYS A 161 6.50 8.91 3.66
C LYS A 161 5.62 10.15 3.77
N GLN A 162 5.44 10.67 4.98
CA GLN A 162 4.80 11.97 5.18
C GLN A 162 5.60 13.04 4.43
N LYS A 163 4.94 13.87 3.62
CA LYS A 163 5.56 15.11 3.15
C LYS A 163 5.85 15.94 4.40
N ARG A 164 7.12 16.27 4.66
CA ARG A 164 7.48 17.23 5.71
C ARG A 164 6.66 18.50 5.47
N VAL A 165 5.71 18.80 6.36
CA VAL A 165 5.04 20.10 6.36
C VAL A 165 6.09 21.11 6.81
N ILE A 166 6.70 21.83 5.86
CA ILE A 166 7.57 22.95 6.16
C ILE A 166 6.66 24.03 6.74
N ASN A 167 6.70 24.21 8.06
CA ASN A 167 5.91 25.24 8.73
C ASN A 167 6.49 26.63 8.39
N TRP A 168 5.94 27.27 7.35
CA TRP A 168 6.37 28.58 6.86
C TRP A 168 6.31 29.69 7.93
N LYS A 169 5.42 29.55 8.94
CA LYS A 169 5.34 30.49 10.07
C LYS A 169 6.61 30.54 10.92
N ARG A 170 7.41 29.46 10.93
CA ARG A 170 8.71 29.42 11.63
C ARG A 170 9.84 30.06 10.82
N PHE A 171 9.67 30.20 9.51
CA PHE A 171 10.66 30.81 8.60
C PHE A 171 10.61 32.35 8.70
N ASN A 172 9.43 32.96 8.77
CA ASN A 172 9.30 34.43 8.87
C ASN A 172 9.76 35.04 10.20
N LYS A 173 9.76 34.28 11.31
CA LYS A 173 10.32 34.78 12.58
C LYS A 173 11.84 34.97 12.52
N ARG A 174 12.53 34.26 11.61
CA ARG A 174 13.98 34.36 11.41
C ARG A 174 14.39 35.53 10.49
N PHE A 175 13.48 36.00 9.63
CA PHE A 175 13.72 37.13 8.74
C PHE A 175 13.39 38.49 9.37
N ASN A 176 12.39 38.57 10.27
CA ASN A 176 12.07 39.84 10.95
C ASN A 176 13.05 40.23 12.06
N ASN A 177 13.89 39.31 12.55
CA ASN A 177 14.94 39.62 13.54
C ASN A 177 16.25 40.15 12.93
N ARG A 178 16.32 40.37 11.60
CA ARG A 178 17.51 40.90 10.90
C ARG A 178 17.33 42.29 10.27
N LYS A 179 16.23 42.99 10.54
CA LYS A 179 16.00 44.36 10.04
C LYS A 179 15.76 45.37 11.16
N GLY A 180 16.61 45.32 12.19
CA GLY A 180 16.48 46.18 13.37
C GLY A 180 17.82 46.77 13.85
N VAL A 181 18.72 47.17 12.96
CA VAL A 181 19.83 48.09 13.31
C VAL A 181 20.17 48.96 12.10
N VAL A 182 19.45 50.07 11.93
CA VAL A 182 20.00 51.27 11.29
C VAL A 182 19.48 52.46 12.08
N ARG A 183 20.30 52.93 13.03
CA ARG A 183 20.25 54.29 13.59
C ARG A 183 21.69 54.71 13.94
N ASP A 184 22.21 55.58 13.08
CA ASP A 184 23.12 56.72 13.27
C ASP A 184 24.30 56.68 14.25
N ALA A 185 25.42 57.28 13.78
CA ALA A 185 26.62 57.83 14.44
C ALA A 185 27.90 57.25 13.78
N LEU A 186 28.90 57.98 13.24
CA LEU A 186 29.35 59.36 13.41
C LEU A 186 30.25 59.79 12.24
N PHE A 187 30.36 61.11 12.11
CA PHE A 187 31.23 61.88 11.23
C PHE A 187 32.75 61.73 11.49
N TYR A 188 33.53 62.21 10.50
CA TYR A 188 34.93 62.71 10.48
C TYR A 188 36.12 61.72 10.40
N ARG A 189 36.85 61.84 9.27
CA ARG A 189 38.28 62.24 9.11
C ARG A 189 38.40 62.66 7.63
N GLY A 190 38.91 63.84 7.26
CA GLY A 190 40.24 64.38 7.51
C GLY A 190 40.84 64.64 6.14
#